data_AF-A0A1Q4DEA2-F1
#
_entry.id   AF-A0A1Q4DEA2-F1
#
_cell.length_a   1.000
_cell.length_b   1.000
_cell.length_c   1.000
_cell.angle_alpha   90.00
_cell.angle_beta   90.00
_cell.angle_gamma   90.00
#
_symmetry.space_group_name_H-M   'P 1'
#
loop_
_entity.id
_entity.type
_entity.pdbx_description
1 polymer ?
#
loop_
_entity_poly.entity_id
_entity_poly.type
_entity_poly.pdbx_seq_one_letter_code
_entity_poly.pdbx_strand_id
1 'polypeptide(L)'
;MVRGLLVVALLGGALPVLVVAAGADPPAGDWSALRGCESSGRYDVVATNGHFGAYQFDLPTWRSVGGTGFPSTASPAEQDYRALILYRQRGYGFTGTGCYGAKTATAVLDLQRANGITTSGLLGPKTWAAAWTGTAPTRQVPHP
;
A
#
# COMPACT_ATOMS: atom_id res chain seq x y z
N MET A 1 -44.98 30.92 -44.92
CA MET A 1 -44.79 29.87 -45.94
C MET A 1 -43.28 29.74 -46.08
N VAL A 2 -42.58 28.68 -45.64
CA VAL A 2 -42.48 27.33 -46.23
C VAL A 2 -41.89 26.38 -45.16
N ARG A 3 -42.42 25.14 -45.09
CA ARG A 3 -41.86 23.97 -44.38
C ARG A 3 -40.63 23.44 -45.14
N GLY A 4 -39.52 23.12 -44.48
CA GLY A 4 -38.35 22.55 -45.14
C GLY A 4 -37.44 21.70 -44.26
N LEU A 5 -37.66 20.39 -44.34
CA LEU A 5 -36.81 19.21 -44.08
C LEU A 5 -35.76 19.20 -42.94
N LEU A 6 -35.96 18.25 -42.02
CA LEU A 6 -34.90 17.61 -41.22
C LEU A 6 -33.99 16.79 -42.16
N VAL A 7 -32.71 17.15 -42.21
CA VAL A 7 -31.64 16.27 -42.70
C VAL A 7 -30.97 15.67 -41.47
N VAL A 8 -31.23 14.40 -41.18
CA VAL A 8 -30.45 13.63 -40.21
C VAL A 8 -29.16 13.21 -40.91
N ALA A 9 -28.11 14.02 -40.75
CA ALA A 9 -26.75 13.59 -41.06
C ALA A 9 -26.30 12.61 -39.97
N LEU A 10 -26.13 11.34 -40.33
CA LEU A 10 -25.42 10.37 -39.48
C LEU A 10 -23.94 10.77 -39.44
N LEU A 11 -23.58 11.62 -38.48
CA LEU A 11 -22.19 11.84 -38.11
C LEU A 11 -21.70 10.60 -37.36
N GLY A 12 -20.86 9.79 -38.00
CA GLY A 12 -20.12 8.71 -37.37
C GLY A 12 -19.21 9.27 -36.28
N GLY A 13 -19.72 9.38 -35.05
CA GLY A 13 -18.95 9.75 -33.89
C GLY A 13 -18.21 8.53 -33.35
N ALA A 14 -16.93 8.39 -33.67
CA ALA A 14 -16.05 7.53 -32.90
C ALA A 14 -15.94 8.13 -31.49
N LEU A 15 -16.55 7.46 -30.51
CA LEU A 15 -16.36 7.80 -29.09
C LEU A 15 -14.86 7.72 -28.76
N PRO A 16 -14.27 8.70 -28.05
CA PRO A 16 -12.92 8.53 -27.54
C PRO A 16 -12.93 7.39 -26.53
N VAL A 17 -12.33 6.27 -26.89
CA VAL A 17 -12.05 5.18 -25.94
C VAL A 17 -11.01 5.73 -24.97
N LEU A 18 -11.45 6.09 -23.76
CA LEU A 18 -10.55 6.37 -22.65
C LEU A 18 -9.85 5.08 -22.29
N VAL A 19 -8.58 4.94 -22.70
CA VAL A 19 -7.72 3.86 -22.20
C VAL A 19 -7.34 4.21 -20.77
N VAL A 20 -8.07 3.64 -19.81
CA VAL A 20 -7.61 3.64 -18.42
C VAL A 20 -6.41 2.71 -18.39
N ALA A 21 -5.23 3.25 -18.07
CA ALA A 21 -4.03 2.43 -17.89
C ALA A 21 -4.33 1.40 -16.80
N ALA A 22 -4.25 0.10 -17.14
CA ALA A 22 -4.15 -0.92 -16.13
C ALA A 22 -2.91 -0.62 -15.29
N GLY A 23 -3.07 -0.53 -13.97
CA GLY A 23 -1.92 -0.39 -13.07
C GLY A 23 -0.96 -1.55 -13.32
N ALA A 24 0.30 -1.25 -13.65
CA ALA A 24 1.30 -2.28 -13.83
C ALA A 24 1.56 -2.98 -12.50
N ASP A 25 1.83 -4.29 -12.54
CA ASP A 25 2.28 -5.00 -11.35
C ASP A 25 3.62 -4.43 -10.87
N PRO A 26 3.88 -4.41 -9.56
CA PRO A 26 5.14 -3.88 -9.04
C PRO A 26 6.32 -4.71 -9.56
N PRO A 27 7.44 -4.06 -9.90
CA PRO A 27 8.67 -4.78 -10.27
C PRO A 27 9.15 -5.67 -9.13
N ALA A 28 9.94 -6.70 -9.46
CA ALA A 28 10.48 -7.65 -8.47
C ALA A 28 11.28 -6.99 -7.34
N GLY A 29 11.92 -5.84 -7.61
CA GLY A 29 12.63 -5.05 -6.61
C GLY A 29 11.72 -4.52 -5.49
N ASP A 30 10.52 -4.07 -5.83
CA ASP A 30 9.56 -3.55 -4.85
C ASP A 30 9.06 -4.66 -3.93
N TRP A 31 8.79 -5.84 -4.50
CA TRP A 31 8.44 -7.03 -3.71
C TRP A 31 9.56 -7.47 -2.77
N SER A 32 10.82 -7.38 -3.22
CA SER A 32 11.97 -7.67 -2.37
C SER A 32 12.12 -6.64 -1.24
N ALA A 33 11.91 -5.36 -1.51
CA ALA A 33 11.95 -4.31 -0.51
C ALA A 33 10.85 -4.50 0.54
N LEU A 34 9.62 -4.79 0.10
CA LEU A 34 8.49 -5.07 0.98
C LEU A 34 8.79 -6.23 1.93
N ARG A 35 9.18 -7.41 1.42
CA ARG A 35 9.54 -8.56 2.28
C ARG A 35 10.72 -8.25 3.20
N GLY A 36 11.68 -7.45 2.72
CA GLY A 36 12.80 -6.99 3.54
C GLY A 36 12.34 -6.25 4.80
N CYS A 37 11.29 -5.45 4.67
CA CYS A 37 10.74 -4.69 5.79
C CYS A 37 9.76 -5.48 6.65
N GLU A 38 8.95 -6.36 6.03
CA GLU A 38 7.96 -7.17 6.74
C GLU A 38 8.58 -8.34 7.52
N SER A 39 9.59 -9.01 6.94
CA SER A 39 10.11 -10.26 7.50
C SER A 39 11.63 -10.44 7.40
N SER A 40 12.37 -9.40 6.99
CA SER A 40 13.78 -9.51 6.60
C SER A 40 14.00 -10.50 5.44
N GLY A 41 13.00 -10.66 4.57
CA GLY A 41 13.04 -11.55 3.40
C GLY A 41 12.80 -13.03 3.70
N ARG A 42 12.45 -13.38 4.95
CA ARG A 42 12.21 -14.75 5.37
C ARG A 42 10.78 -15.20 5.10
N TYR A 43 10.61 -16.35 4.46
CA TYR A 43 9.31 -16.93 4.11
C TYR A 43 8.69 -17.81 5.21
N ASP A 44 9.47 -18.18 6.21
CA ASP A 44 9.11 -19.13 7.26
C ASP A 44 8.71 -18.45 8.59
N VAL A 45 8.58 -17.11 8.59
CA VAL A 45 8.31 -16.34 9.81
C VAL A 45 6.94 -16.68 10.38
N VAL A 46 6.91 -16.95 11.68
CA VAL A 46 5.70 -17.03 12.50
C VAL A 46 5.83 -15.97 13.59
N ALA A 47 5.21 -14.82 13.39
CA ALA A 47 5.34 -13.71 14.32
C ALA A 47 4.36 -13.85 15.50
N THR A 48 4.74 -13.32 16.66
CA THR A 48 3.92 -13.38 17.89
C THR A 48 2.66 -12.54 17.84
N ASN A 49 2.53 -11.65 16.85
CA ASN A 49 1.37 -10.79 16.62
C ASN A 49 0.30 -11.42 15.70
N GLY A 50 0.41 -12.71 15.36
CA GLY A 50 -0.58 -13.41 14.53
C GLY A 50 -0.41 -13.20 13.02
N HIS A 51 0.78 -12.75 12.60
CA HIS A 51 1.17 -12.60 11.20
C HIS A 51 2.19 -13.67 10.78
N PHE A 52 2.17 -14.05 9.50
CA PHE A 52 2.94 -15.19 9.00
C PHE A 52 3.58 -14.91 7.63
N GLY A 53 4.70 -15.57 7.38
CA GLY A 53 5.37 -15.60 6.08
C GLY A 53 6.08 -14.29 5.72
N ALA A 54 6.57 -14.21 4.47
CA ALA A 54 7.43 -13.11 4.05
C ALA A 54 6.73 -11.75 3.96
N TYR A 55 5.40 -11.77 3.87
CA TYR A 55 4.56 -10.60 3.73
C TYR A 55 3.74 -10.30 4.99
N GLN A 56 4.00 -11.01 6.10
CA GLN A 56 3.29 -10.84 7.35
C GLN A 56 1.76 -10.88 7.15
N PHE A 57 1.27 -11.87 6.42
CA PHE A 57 -0.17 -12.07 6.25
C PHE A 57 -0.82 -12.43 7.58
N ASP A 58 -1.98 -11.83 7.89
CA ASP A 58 -2.92 -12.45 8.83
C ASP A 58 -3.70 -13.59 8.13
N LEU A 59 -4.17 -14.55 8.92
CA LEU A 59 -4.81 -15.76 8.39
C LEU A 59 -6.14 -15.49 7.65
N PRO A 60 -7.03 -14.61 8.12
CA PRO A 60 -8.19 -14.17 7.36
C PRO A 60 -7.83 -13.60 5.98
N THR A 61 -6.85 -12.70 5.90
CA THR A 61 -6.43 -12.10 4.62
C THR A 61 -5.84 -13.15 3.68
N TRP A 62 -4.97 -14.04 4.17
CA TRP A 62 -4.43 -15.16 3.39
C TRP A 62 -5.52 -16.01 2.72
N ARG A 63 -6.56 -16.35 3.50
CA ARG A 63 -7.70 -17.13 3.01
C ARG A 63 -8.55 -16.34 2.01
N SER A 64 -8.68 -15.01 2.19
CA SER A 64 -9.44 -14.16 1.28
C SER A 64 -8.88 -14.13 -0.15
N VAL A 65 -7.59 -14.42 -0.32
CA VAL A 65 -6.91 -14.53 -1.62
C VAL A 65 -6.70 -15.99 -2.06
N GLY A 66 -7.42 -16.92 -1.42
CA GLY A 66 -7.44 -18.35 -1.78
C GLY A 66 -6.30 -19.18 -1.19
N GLY A 67 -5.56 -18.65 -0.23
CA GLY A 67 -4.54 -19.39 0.49
C GLY A 67 -5.12 -20.43 1.45
N THR A 68 -4.48 -21.60 1.54
CA THR A 68 -4.81 -22.67 2.49
C THR A 68 -3.70 -22.84 3.53
N GLY A 69 -3.98 -23.47 4.67
CA GLY A 69 -2.98 -23.66 5.72
C GLY A 69 -2.44 -22.33 6.29
N PHE A 70 -1.20 -22.35 6.80
CA PHE A 70 -0.51 -21.14 7.26
C PHE A 70 0.38 -20.56 6.15
N PRO A 71 0.44 -19.23 5.97
CA PRO A 71 1.31 -18.60 4.98
C PRO A 71 2.78 -19.05 5.11
N SER A 72 3.30 -19.15 6.34
CA SER A 72 4.68 -19.55 6.63
C SER A 72 5.03 -20.99 6.23
N THR A 73 4.03 -21.83 5.96
CA THR A 73 4.22 -23.21 5.47
C THR A 73 4.07 -23.33 3.96
N ALA A 74 3.58 -22.29 3.29
CA ALA A 74 3.44 -22.26 1.84
C ALA A 74 4.79 -21.99 1.16
N SER A 75 4.97 -22.51 -0.05
CA SER A 75 6.17 -22.24 -0.85
C SER A 75 6.37 -20.73 -1.09
N PRO A 76 7.61 -20.27 -1.30
CA PRO A 76 7.86 -18.86 -1.61
C PRO A 76 7.04 -18.35 -2.81
N ALA A 77 6.95 -19.14 -3.88
CA ALA A 77 6.17 -18.79 -5.06
C ALA A 77 4.67 -18.63 -4.78
N GLU A 78 4.13 -19.47 -3.89
CA GLU A 78 2.73 -19.37 -3.48
C GLU A 78 2.48 -18.10 -2.66
N GLN A 79 3.37 -17.77 -1.72
CA GLN A 79 3.27 -16.53 -0.93
C GLN A 79 3.34 -15.28 -1.83
N ASP A 80 4.29 -15.25 -2.77
CA ASP A 80 4.45 -14.16 -3.75
C ASP A 80 3.20 -14.05 -4.65
N TYR A 81 2.65 -15.17 -5.10
CA TYR A 81 1.45 -15.21 -5.92
C TYR A 81 0.22 -14.65 -5.17
N ARG A 82 0.02 -15.05 -3.91
CA ARG A 82 -1.08 -14.54 -3.09
C ARG A 82 -0.91 -13.06 -2.74
N ALA A 83 0.32 -12.61 -2.49
CA ALA A 83 0.63 -11.19 -2.29
C ALA A 83 0.28 -10.37 -3.55
N LEU A 84 0.59 -10.89 -4.74
CA LEU A 84 0.22 -10.27 -6.00
C LEU A 84 -1.30 -10.18 -6.20
N ILE A 85 -2.05 -11.24 -5.86
CA ILE A 85 -3.53 -11.18 -5.88
C ILE A 85 -4.04 -10.09 -4.94
N LEU A 86 -3.53 -10.03 -3.70
CA LEU A 86 -3.96 -9.02 -2.74
C LEU A 86 -3.64 -7.60 -3.23
N TYR A 87 -2.45 -7.39 -3.80
CA TYR A 87 -2.05 -6.12 -4.39
C TYR A 87 -2.96 -5.72 -5.54
N ARG A 88 -3.29 -6.62 -6.47
CA ARG A 88 -4.22 -6.31 -7.57
C ARG A 88 -5.63 -5.97 -7.09
N GLN A 89 -6.03 -6.46 -5.91
CA GLN A 89 -7.33 -6.14 -5.32
C GLN A 89 -7.36 -4.83 -4.53
N ARG A 90 -6.28 -4.51 -3.81
CA ARG A 90 -6.28 -3.45 -2.77
C ARG A 90 -5.02 -2.57 -2.75
N GLY A 91 -4.05 -2.90 -3.57
CA GLY A 91 -2.79 -2.18 -3.66
C GLY A 91 -2.98 -0.80 -4.25
N TYR A 92 -2.02 0.06 -3.96
CA TYR A 92 -1.95 1.40 -4.49
C TYR A 92 -0.48 1.73 -4.78
N GLY A 93 -0.23 2.55 -5.80
CA GLY A 93 1.09 3.08 -6.05
C GLY A 93 1.44 4.14 -5.01
N PHE A 94 2.62 4.05 -4.41
CA PHE A 94 3.17 5.13 -3.59
C PHE A 94 4.62 5.37 -4.00
N THR A 95 5.10 6.59 -3.85
CA THR A 95 6.51 6.95 -4.09
C THR A 95 7.22 7.00 -2.74
N GLY A 96 8.18 6.10 -2.52
CA GLY A 96 8.91 5.94 -1.26
C GLY A 96 9.45 4.52 -1.12
N THR A 97 10.12 4.20 -0.01
CA THR A 97 10.66 2.85 0.22
C THR A 97 9.59 1.82 0.60
N GLY A 98 8.39 2.27 0.99
CA GLY A 98 7.30 1.40 1.46
C GLY A 98 7.47 0.91 2.88
N CYS A 99 8.61 1.25 3.50
CA CYS A 99 8.99 0.74 4.80
C CYS A 99 8.95 1.83 5.87
N TYR A 100 8.52 1.44 7.06
CA TYR A 100 8.69 2.25 8.24
C TYR A 100 10.17 2.24 8.69
N GLY A 101 11.00 3.04 8.02
CA GLY A 101 12.45 3.09 8.24
C GLY A 101 12.90 4.10 9.32
N ALA A 102 14.20 4.14 9.61
CA ALA A 102 14.78 4.94 10.69
C ALA A 102 14.44 6.45 10.63
N LYS A 103 14.42 7.02 9.41
CA LYS A 103 14.03 8.43 9.20
C LYS A 103 12.56 8.66 9.58
N THR A 104 11.66 7.79 9.12
CA THR A 104 10.24 7.84 9.45
C THR A 104 10.02 7.64 10.96
N ALA A 105 10.71 6.66 11.56
CA ALA A 105 10.64 6.41 13.00
C ALA A 105 11.08 7.64 13.81
N THR A 106 12.16 8.31 13.41
CA THR A 106 12.64 9.54 14.04
C THR A 106 11.60 10.66 13.91
N ALA A 107 11.08 10.88 12.70
CA ALA A 107 10.05 11.89 12.47
C ALA A 107 8.78 11.65 13.32
N VAL A 108 8.36 10.40 13.46
CA VAL A 108 7.22 10.03 14.30
C VAL A 108 7.50 10.25 15.78
N LEU A 109 8.67 9.86 16.27
CA LEU A 109 9.04 10.09 17.66
C LEU A 109 9.10 11.59 17.99
N ASP A 110 9.65 12.41 17.07
CA ASP A 110 9.73 13.86 17.22
C ASP A 110 8.32 14.49 17.20
N LEU A 111 7.44 14.04 16.31
CA LEU A 111 6.03 14.47 16.25
C LEU A 111 5.28 14.10 17.52
N GLN A 112 5.44 12.87 18.01
CA GLN A 112 4.79 12.41 19.24
C GLN A 112 5.23 13.26 20.43
N ARG A 113 6.54 13.56 20.55
CA ARG A 113 7.09 14.41 21.60
C ARG A 113 6.53 15.84 21.55
N ALA A 114 6.47 16.45 20.36
CA ALA A 114 5.98 17.81 20.17
C ALA A 114 4.48 17.98 20.52
N ASN A 115 3.72 16.88 20.50
CA ASN A 115 2.27 16.86 20.71
C ASN A 115 1.86 16.19 22.04
N GLY A 116 2.81 15.89 22.94
CA GLY A 116 2.51 15.26 24.22
C GLY A 116 1.93 13.84 24.11
N ILE A 117 2.18 13.16 22.98
CA ILE A 117 1.78 11.77 22.75
C ILE A 117 2.88 10.86 23.28
N THR A 118 2.51 9.72 23.88
CA THR A 118 3.48 8.67 24.24
C THR A 118 4.38 8.34 23.05
N THR A 119 5.70 8.48 23.21
CA THR A 119 6.69 8.29 22.16
C THR A 119 6.93 6.81 21.87
N SER A 120 5.91 6.13 21.36
CA SER A 120 5.94 4.71 21.03
C SER A 120 6.63 4.42 19.69
N GLY A 121 6.82 5.44 18.86
CA GLY A 121 7.25 5.26 17.47
C GLY A 121 6.17 4.60 16.60
N LEU A 122 4.93 4.43 17.09
CA LEU A 122 3.82 3.88 16.33
C LEU A 122 2.93 4.99 15.75
N LEU A 123 2.54 4.81 14.48
CA LEU A 123 1.54 5.65 13.81
C LEU A 123 0.11 5.24 14.23
N GLY A 124 -0.24 5.46 15.50
CA GLY A 124 -1.62 5.28 15.98
C GLY A 124 -2.54 6.47 15.63
N PRO A 125 -3.85 6.40 15.93
CA PRO A 125 -4.82 7.43 15.57
C PRO A 125 -4.45 8.84 16.06
N LYS A 126 -3.89 8.96 17.26
CA LYS A 126 -3.42 10.24 17.81
C LYS A 126 -2.23 10.79 17.02
N THR A 127 -1.23 9.95 16.73
CA THR A 127 -0.07 10.33 15.93
C THR A 127 -0.49 10.74 14.52
N TRP A 128 -1.43 10.01 13.92
CA TRP A 128 -1.97 10.32 12.59
C TRP A 128 -2.68 11.67 12.57
N ALA A 129 -3.54 11.95 13.56
CA ALA A 129 -4.18 13.26 13.68
C ALA A 129 -3.15 14.40 13.85
N ALA A 130 -2.14 14.19 14.70
CA ALA A 130 -1.07 15.17 14.92
C ALA A 130 -0.25 15.45 13.66
N ALA A 131 -0.08 14.49 12.76
CA ALA A 131 0.64 14.68 11.51
C ALA A 131 0.00 15.72 10.58
N TRP A 132 -1.31 15.98 10.74
CA TRP A 132 -2.06 16.92 9.92
C TRP A 132 -2.39 18.23 10.65
N THR A 133 -2.74 18.16 11.92
CA THR A 133 -3.29 19.31 12.67
C THR A 133 -2.53 19.62 13.96
N GLY A 134 -1.44 18.91 14.23
CA GLY A 134 -0.66 19.05 15.44
C GLY A 134 0.42 20.13 15.36
N THR A 135 1.16 20.27 16.46
CA THR A 135 2.36 21.09 16.53
C THR A 135 3.48 20.41 15.75
N ALA A 136 4.08 21.13 14.80
CA ALA A 136 5.23 20.63 14.06
C ALA A 136 6.46 20.48 14.98
N PRO A 137 7.28 19.40 14.82
CA PRO A 137 8.51 19.27 15.59
C PRO A 137 9.52 20.35 15.21
N THR A 138 10.22 20.90 16.20
CA THR A 138 11.26 21.92 15.99
C THR A 138 12.56 21.33 15.44
N ARG A 139 12.82 20.04 15.68
CA ARG A 139 13.90 19.29 15.02
C ARG A 139 13.36 18.76 13.69
N GLN A 140 13.72 19.43 12.59
CA GLN A 140 13.40 18.91 11.27
C GLN A 140 14.41 17.81 10.90
N VAL A 141 13.89 16.64 10.53
CA VAL A 141 14.69 15.65 9.79
C VAL A 141 14.90 16.25 8.40
N PRO A 142 16.13 16.32 7.87
CA PRO A 142 16.34 16.82 6.51
C PRO A 142 15.48 16.02 5.52
N HIS A 143 14.57 16.72 4.85
CA HIS A 143 13.78 16.16 3.76
C HIS A 143 14.72 15.92 2.57
N PRO A 144 14.72 14.73 1.95
CA PRO A 144 15.38 14.52 0.66
C PRO A 144 14.70 15.33 -0.45
#